data_AF-A0A3S0V9W8-F1
#
_entry.id   AF-A0A3S0V9W8-F1
#
_cell.length_a   1.000
_cell.length_b   1.000
_cell.length_c   1.000
_cell.angle_alpha   90.00
_cell.angle_beta   90.00
_cell.angle_gamma   90.00
#
_symmetry.space_group_name_H-M   'P 1'
#
loop_
_entity.id
_entity.type
_entity.pdbx_description
1 polymer ?
#
loop_
_entity_poly.entity_id
_entity_poly.type
_entity_poly.pdbx_seq_one_letter_code
_entity_poly.pdbx_strand_id
1 'polypeptide(L)'
;MQLTGKFVMYPQRFNNRLIANLYTQLHHHYLDCKKRNLSDSELCYELDSQIYHTFPWGALAEEDHHYVYKILHIFLDASSAHLMASQLQKNDELTGERRPVVILTPYNYNRVCDDHLFFMAFAPQSFPVIHMHEHGSAHSHTHQHPSEEDKKKQGSVLAAIALIILGTLAAGLAFIAMYYLLNQLLSSGERFYYHEGWLQAGLSLLYMAVSATASALLGALLVPALTSLVVSAGIGNPVFLVALGVIAITLIGTAFGTLIANAIQQAIIEKSNANALEPKDPYRFNLTERECLKLDEMGVDPLKVKCAIVALRMQLGEGGVPSYMNRLFSEKKEIINEVLEKVRKLRRGELTEVIVGDMSFDCRKDLPMFVPTAPPFNPEYVPQYSDQLNYPQDNPSMSFMPQTQFSFNMNY
;
A
#
# COMPACT_ATOMS: atom_id res chain seq x y z
N MET A 1 -31.84 -10.06 -27.66
CA MET A 1 -31.12 -8.77 -27.60
C MET A 1 -29.78 -9.05 -26.90
N GLN A 2 -28.73 -9.32 -27.67
CA GLN A 2 -27.40 -9.62 -27.13
C GLN A 2 -26.68 -8.29 -26.89
N LEU A 3 -26.40 -7.96 -25.63
CA LEU A 3 -25.54 -6.85 -25.25
C LEU A 3 -24.08 -7.31 -25.41
N THR A 4 -23.54 -7.20 -26.62
CA THR A 4 -22.09 -7.26 -26.85
C THR A 4 -21.47 -5.93 -26.44
N GLY A 5 -21.32 -5.73 -25.13
CA GLY A 5 -20.50 -4.65 -24.59
C GLY A 5 -19.05 -4.92 -24.91
N LYS A 6 -18.53 -4.34 -26.00
CA LYS A 6 -17.09 -4.15 -26.17
C LYS A 6 -16.61 -3.30 -24.99
N PHE A 7 -15.86 -3.91 -24.07
CA PHE A 7 -15.08 -3.17 -23.09
C PHE A 7 -14.02 -2.40 -23.87
N VAL A 8 -14.31 -1.13 -24.16
CA VAL A 8 -13.27 -0.17 -24.50
C VAL A 8 -12.47 0.03 -23.21
N MET A 9 -11.31 -0.60 -23.10
CA MET A 9 -10.33 -0.17 -22.09
C MET A 9 -9.96 1.27 -22.44
N TYR A 10 -10.45 2.21 -21.63
CA TYR A 10 -9.91 3.56 -21.65
C TYR A 10 -8.41 3.46 -21.32
N PRO A 11 -7.53 4.24 -21.98
CA PRO A 11 -6.13 4.32 -21.58
C PRO A 11 -6.07 4.68 -20.10
N GLN A 12 -5.30 3.91 -19.34
CA GLN A 12 -5.17 4.13 -17.90
C GLN A 12 -4.55 5.51 -17.68
N ARG A 13 -5.35 6.49 -17.21
CA ARG A 13 -4.82 7.76 -16.75
C ARG A 13 -3.70 7.50 -15.75
N PHE A 14 -2.54 8.13 -15.93
CA PHE A 14 -1.37 7.99 -15.05
C PHE A 14 -1.76 8.20 -13.58
N ASN A 15 -1.83 7.11 -12.81
CA ASN A 15 -2.35 7.11 -11.44
C ASN A 15 -1.22 7.06 -10.39
N ASN A 16 -1.54 7.33 -9.12
CA ASN A 16 -0.51 7.41 -8.07
C ASN A 16 0.24 6.10 -7.85
N ARG A 17 -0.39 4.95 -8.10
CA ARG A 17 0.27 3.64 -8.06
C ARG A 17 1.28 3.47 -9.18
N LEU A 18 0.98 3.95 -10.39
CA LEU A 18 1.93 3.96 -11.51
C LEU A 18 3.12 4.88 -11.21
N ILE A 19 2.87 6.07 -10.66
CA ILE A 19 3.92 6.99 -10.18
C ILE A 19 4.82 6.27 -9.17
N ALA A 20 4.21 5.62 -8.18
CA ALA A 20 4.93 4.89 -7.14
C ALA A 20 5.78 3.75 -7.68
N ASN A 21 5.22 2.95 -8.59
CA ASN A 21 5.90 1.82 -9.21
C ASN A 21 7.09 2.32 -10.05
N LEU A 22 6.87 3.34 -10.89
CA LEU A 22 7.93 3.95 -11.69
C LEU A 22 9.05 4.49 -10.80
N TYR A 23 8.70 5.28 -9.78
CA TYR A 23 9.68 5.84 -8.85
C TYR A 23 10.46 4.74 -8.11
N THR A 24 9.76 3.70 -7.63
CA THR A 24 10.39 2.58 -6.89
C THR A 24 11.36 1.82 -7.78
N GLN A 25 11.00 1.56 -9.04
CA GLN A 25 11.88 0.92 -10.01
C GLN A 25 13.09 1.77 -10.34
N LEU A 26 12.89 3.07 -10.59
CA LEU A 26 13.98 4.03 -10.80
C LEU A 26 14.93 4.07 -9.60
N HIS A 27 14.39 4.10 -8.39
CA HIS A 27 15.19 4.13 -7.17
C HIS A 27 16.02 2.84 -6.99
N HIS A 28 15.42 1.67 -7.21
CA HIS A 28 16.16 0.41 -7.15
C HIS A 28 17.27 0.34 -8.19
N HIS A 29 16.97 0.75 -9.43
CA HIS A 29 17.96 0.77 -10.50
C HIS A 29 19.08 1.78 -10.21
N TYR A 30 18.73 2.96 -9.69
CA TYR A 30 19.68 3.98 -9.23
C TYR A 30 20.64 3.46 -8.17
N LEU A 31 20.12 2.76 -7.15
CA LEU A 31 20.95 2.15 -6.11
C LEU A 31 21.90 1.08 -6.69
N ASP A 32 21.46 0.34 -7.71
CA ASP A 32 22.31 -0.61 -8.42
C ASP A 32 23.39 0.09 -9.25
N CYS A 33 23.03 1.14 -10.02
CA CYS A 33 23.97 1.99 -10.74
C CYS A 33 25.04 2.60 -9.80
N LYS A 34 24.63 3.07 -8.62
CA LYS A 34 25.55 3.57 -7.59
C LYS A 34 26.50 2.49 -7.08
N LYS A 35 26.03 1.26 -6.86
CA LYS A 35 26.90 0.13 -6.47
C LYS A 35 27.91 -0.22 -7.56
N ARG A 36 27.53 -0.04 -8.82
CA ARG A 36 28.39 -0.21 -10.00
C ARG A 36 29.41 0.95 -10.18
N ASN A 37 29.33 2.01 -9.37
CA ASN A 37 30.14 3.23 -9.48
C ASN A 37 30.10 3.86 -10.88
N LEU A 38 28.93 3.85 -11.52
CA LEU A 38 28.74 4.52 -12.81
C LEU A 38 28.93 6.03 -12.67
N SER A 39 29.43 6.67 -13.72
CA SER A 39 29.46 8.14 -13.80
C SER A 39 28.04 8.71 -13.88
N ASP A 40 27.85 9.97 -13.48
CA ASP A 40 26.52 10.62 -13.51
C ASP A 40 25.89 10.60 -14.92
N SER A 41 26.70 10.71 -15.98
CA SER A 41 26.23 10.61 -17.37
C SER A 41 25.76 9.20 -17.75
N GLU A 42 26.48 8.16 -17.33
CA GLU A 42 26.09 6.77 -17.57
C GLU A 42 24.85 6.40 -16.77
N LEU A 43 24.75 6.91 -15.54
CA LEU A 43 23.59 6.73 -14.68
C LEU A 43 22.33 7.33 -15.29
N CYS A 44 22.40 8.55 -15.84
CA CYS A 44 21.28 9.18 -16.54
C CYS A 44 20.83 8.37 -17.76
N TYR A 45 21.77 7.88 -18.57
CA TYR A 45 21.47 7.08 -19.75
C TYR A 45 20.84 5.71 -19.41
N GLU A 46 21.37 5.03 -18.39
CA GLU A 46 20.82 3.75 -17.90
C GLU A 46 19.41 3.93 -17.34
N LEU A 47 19.14 5.00 -16.56
CA LEU A 47 17.81 5.28 -16.04
C LEU A 47 16.80 5.59 -17.15
N ASP A 48 17.20 6.38 -18.15
CA ASP A 48 16.36 6.69 -19.33
C ASP A 48 16.05 5.41 -20.13
N SER A 49 17.07 4.59 -20.39
CA SER A 49 16.91 3.29 -21.06
C SER A 49 16.00 2.34 -20.28
N GLN A 50 16.11 2.32 -18.95
CA GLN A 50 15.27 1.50 -18.10
C GLN A 50 13.79 1.88 -18.24
N ILE A 51 13.44 3.18 -18.30
CA ILE A 51 12.06 3.60 -18.57
C ILE A 51 11.64 3.14 -19.98
N TYR A 52 12.53 3.28 -20.97
CA TYR A 52 12.24 2.84 -22.34
C TYR A 52 11.80 1.37 -22.39
N HIS A 53 12.47 0.50 -21.64
CA HIS A 53 12.19 -0.93 -21.59
C HIS A 53 11.04 -1.34 -20.65
N THR A 54 10.75 -0.53 -19.64
CA THR A 54 9.74 -0.84 -18.62
C THR A 54 8.32 -0.59 -19.13
N PHE A 55 8.13 0.48 -19.93
CA PHE A 55 6.81 0.91 -20.37
C PHE A 55 6.52 0.49 -21.81
N PRO A 56 5.32 -0.04 -22.11
CA PRO A 56 4.89 -0.26 -23.47
C PRO A 56 4.51 1.08 -24.11
N TRP A 57 5.50 1.87 -24.58
CA TRP A 57 5.31 3.24 -25.08
C TRP A 57 4.21 3.37 -26.12
N GLY A 58 4.06 2.40 -27.01
CA GLY A 58 3.00 2.38 -28.04
C GLY A 58 1.58 2.19 -27.49
N ALA A 59 1.42 1.86 -26.20
CA ALA A 59 0.14 1.70 -25.53
C ALA A 59 -0.22 2.87 -24.59
N LEU A 60 0.72 3.77 -24.33
CA LEU A 60 0.49 4.99 -23.52
C LEU A 60 -0.02 6.13 -24.40
N ALA A 61 -0.89 6.97 -23.83
CA ALA A 61 -1.26 8.22 -24.50
C ALA A 61 -0.07 9.19 -24.51
N GLU A 62 -0.03 10.09 -25.49
CA GLU A 62 1.04 11.09 -25.62
C GLU A 62 1.16 11.98 -24.36
N GLU A 63 0.03 12.32 -23.74
CA GLU A 63 -0.02 13.04 -22.46
C GLU A 63 0.70 12.27 -21.33
N ASP A 64 0.58 10.94 -21.29
CA ASP A 64 1.21 10.11 -20.27
C ASP A 64 2.72 9.99 -20.49
N HIS A 65 3.21 10.09 -21.74
CA HIS A 65 4.65 10.12 -22.04
C HIS A 65 5.30 11.32 -21.36
N HIS A 66 4.70 12.50 -21.48
CA HIS A 66 5.20 13.72 -20.84
C HIS A 66 5.24 13.57 -19.31
N TYR A 67 4.24 12.92 -18.70
CA TYR A 67 4.23 12.65 -17.26
C TYR A 67 5.36 11.73 -16.82
N VAL A 68 5.65 10.66 -17.58
CA VAL A 68 6.75 9.72 -17.28
C VAL A 68 8.08 10.45 -17.29
N TYR A 69 8.36 11.24 -18.34
CA TYR A 69 9.60 12.02 -18.42
C TYR A 69 9.68 13.08 -17.33
N LYS A 70 8.58 13.74 -17.00
CA LYS A 70 8.56 14.70 -15.89
C LYS A 70 8.95 14.01 -14.56
N ILE A 71 8.49 12.79 -14.31
CA ILE A 71 8.88 12.03 -13.11
C ILE A 71 10.36 11.64 -13.15
N LEU A 72 10.89 11.21 -14.31
CA LEU A 72 12.31 10.96 -14.48
C LEU A 72 13.14 12.20 -14.16
N HIS A 73 12.76 13.36 -14.70
CA HIS A 73 13.44 14.62 -14.42
C HIS A 73 13.41 14.97 -12.94
N ILE A 74 12.24 14.87 -12.29
CA ILE A 74 12.12 15.10 -10.84
C ILE A 74 13.03 14.14 -10.06
N PHE A 75 13.11 12.88 -10.47
CA PHE A 75 13.99 11.89 -9.84
C PHE A 75 15.47 12.24 -10.02
N LEU A 76 15.88 12.62 -11.24
CA LEU A 76 17.25 12.99 -11.55
C LEU A 76 17.66 14.28 -10.83
N ASP A 77 16.79 15.28 -10.78
CA ASP A 77 17.00 16.53 -10.03
C ASP A 77 17.13 16.29 -8.53
N ALA A 78 16.32 15.36 -8.01
CA ALA A 78 16.39 14.98 -6.60
C ALA A 78 17.65 14.17 -6.27
N SER A 79 18.14 13.38 -7.23
CA SER A 79 19.43 12.73 -7.13
C SER A 79 20.56 13.77 -7.31
N SER A 80 21.75 13.53 -6.76
CA SER A 80 22.90 14.43 -6.95
C SER A 80 23.36 14.63 -8.42
N ALA A 81 22.64 14.08 -9.39
CA ALA A 81 22.84 14.22 -10.83
C ALA A 81 22.25 15.52 -11.44
N HIS A 82 21.92 16.52 -10.61
CA HIS A 82 21.39 17.85 -11.02
C HIS A 82 22.05 18.42 -12.27
N LEU A 83 23.38 18.31 -12.41
CA LEU A 83 24.12 18.93 -13.51
C LEU A 83 23.77 18.35 -14.90
N MET A 84 23.14 17.18 -14.96
CA MET A 84 22.84 16.46 -16.21
C MET A 84 21.37 16.52 -16.66
N ALA A 85 20.42 16.80 -15.76
CA ALA A 85 19.00 16.93 -16.11
C ALA A 85 18.76 18.08 -17.12
N SER A 86 19.51 19.18 -16.97
CA SER A 86 19.52 20.31 -17.92
C SER A 86 20.09 19.97 -19.31
N GLN A 87 20.93 18.94 -19.42
CA GLN A 87 21.45 18.47 -20.72
C GLN A 87 20.48 17.50 -21.41
N LEU A 88 19.79 16.65 -20.64
CA LEU A 88 18.71 15.78 -21.16
C LEU A 88 17.57 16.60 -21.76
N GLN A 89 17.13 17.67 -21.08
CA GLN A 89 16.09 18.58 -21.56
C GLN A 89 16.46 19.25 -22.90
N LYS A 90 17.73 19.64 -23.04
CA LYS A 90 18.23 20.28 -24.26
C LYS A 90 18.34 19.33 -25.45
N ASN A 91 18.49 18.03 -25.20
CA ASN A 91 18.58 17.00 -26.23
C ASN A 91 17.20 16.47 -26.68
N ASP A 92 16.20 16.50 -25.80
CA ASP A 92 14.80 16.17 -26.14
C ASP A 92 14.17 17.15 -27.12
N GLU A 93 14.51 18.44 -27.03
CA GLU A 93 14.07 19.44 -28.02
C GLU A 93 14.80 19.32 -29.37
N LEU A 94 15.96 18.66 -29.43
CA LEU A 94 16.84 18.66 -30.61
C LEU A 94 16.90 17.35 -31.41
N THR A 95 16.48 16.20 -30.86
CA THR A 95 16.70 14.91 -31.55
C THR A 95 15.50 13.98 -31.48
N GLY A 96 14.66 14.01 -32.52
CA GLY A 96 13.55 13.07 -32.75
C GLY A 96 13.98 11.63 -33.11
N GLU A 97 15.24 11.25 -32.95
CA GLU A 97 15.73 9.89 -33.15
C GLU A 97 16.73 9.51 -32.05
N ARG A 98 16.26 8.85 -30.98
CA ARG A 98 17.15 8.11 -30.07
C ARG A 98 17.23 6.65 -30.53
N ARG A 99 18.45 6.16 -30.78
CA ARG A 99 18.72 4.72 -30.97
C ARG A 99 19.09 4.12 -29.60
N PRO A 100 18.34 3.15 -29.06
CA PRO A 100 18.69 2.50 -27.81
C PRO A 100 19.92 1.61 -28.02
N VAL A 101 20.96 1.80 -27.20
CA VAL A 101 22.02 0.80 -27.01
C VAL A 101 21.44 -0.30 -26.14
N VAL A 102 21.20 -1.46 -26.74
CA VAL A 102 20.71 -2.65 -26.05
C VAL A 102 21.86 -3.26 -25.25
N ILE A 103 21.87 -3.06 -23.94
CA ILE A 103 22.67 -3.89 -23.03
C ILE A 103 21.74 -4.99 -22.51
N LEU A 104 21.90 -6.21 -23.05
CA LEU A 104 21.19 -7.40 -22.59
C LEU A 104 21.71 -7.80 -21.21
N THR A 105 21.21 -7.17 -20.15
CA THR A 105 21.32 -7.76 -18.81
C THR A 105 20.12 -8.65 -18.53
N PRO A 106 20.31 -9.93 -18.16
CA PRO A 106 19.22 -10.86 -17.90
C PRO A 106 18.61 -10.57 -16.52
N TYR A 107 17.73 -9.59 -16.44
CA TYR A 107 17.04 -9.26 -15.19
C TYR A 107 15.56 -9.60 -15.28
N ASN A 108 15.22 -10.75 -14.68
CA ASN A 108 13.87 -11.23 -14.50
C ASN A 108 13.30 -10.63 -13.20
N TYR A 109 12.91 -9.35 -13.22
CA TYR A 109 12.28 -8.67 -12.07
C TYR A 109 10.75 -8.76 -12.04
N ASN A 110 10.16 -9.68 -12.81
CA ASN A 110 8.79 -10.13 -12.56
C ASN A 110 8.79 -11.16 -11.44
N ARG A 111 9.01 -10.69 -10.20
CA ARG A 111 8.62 -11.43 -9.00
C ARG A 111 7.84 -10.51 -8.09
N VAL A 112 6.65 -10.14 -8.55
CA VAL A 112 5.54 -9.83 -7.64
C VAL A 112 5.32 -11.11 -6.85
N CYS A 113 5.71 -11.09 -5.58
CA CYS A 113 5.54 -12.21 -4.68
C CYS A 113 4.07 -12.66 -4.69
N ASP A 114 3.89 -13.94 -5.00
CA ASP A 114 2.65 -14.69 -4.85
C ASP A 114 2.02 -14.46 -3.46
N ASP A 115 0.81 -13.90 -3.44
CA ASP A 115 -0.09 -13.80 -2.29
C ASP A 115 -0.64 -15.17 -1.83
N HIS A 116 0.12 -16.25 -2.01
CA HIS A 116 -0.29 -17.61 -1.64
C HIS A 116 0.11 -18.03 -0.22
N LEU A 117 0.92 -17.23 0.49
CA LEU A 117 1.34 -17.54 1.86
C LEU A 117 0.36 -17.11 2.96
N PHE A 118 -0.62 -16.24 2.64
CA PHE A 118 -1.60 -15.79 3.66
C PHE A 118 -2.79 -16.74 3.84
N PHE A 119 -3.04 -17.65 2.88
CA PHE A 119 -4.14 -18.63 2.96
C PHE A 119 -3.76 -19.96 3.60
N MET A 120 -2.46 -20.27 3.79
CA MET A 120 -2.03 -21.51 4.46
C MET A 120 -2.01 -21.43 5.99
N ALA A 121 -2.09 -20.23 6.57
CA ALA A 121 -2.10 -20.03 8.03
C ALA A 121 -3.51 -20.08 8.66
N PHE A 122 -4.58 -20.10 7.86
CA PHE A 122 -5.99 -20.12 8.31
C PHE A 122 -6.79 -21.33 7.82
N ALA A 123 -6.17 -22.32 7.18
CA ALA A 123 -6.80 -23.62 7.01
C ALA A 123 -6.82 -24.32 8.38
N PRO A 124 -7.99 -24.57 8.99
CA PRO A 124 -8.06 -25.32 10.23
C PRO A 124 -7.44 -26.69 9.97
N GLN A 125 -6.32 -26.99 10.61
CA GLN A 125 -5.84 -28.36 10.75
C GLN A 125 -6.96 -29.11 11.47
N SER A 126 -7.69 -29.88 10.69
CA SER A 126 -8.66 -30.87 11.15
C SER A 126 -7.99 -31.69 12.24
N PHE A 127 -8.51 -31.57 13.46
CA PHE A 127 -8.14 -32.38 14.60
C PHE A 127 -8.08 -33.86 14.21
N PRO A 128 -7.07 -34.63 14.66
CA PRO A 128 -7.14 -36.08 14.56
C PRO A 128 -8.34 -36.53 15.39
N VAL A 129 -9.34 -37.07 14.70
CA VAL A 129 -10.41 -37.85 15.31
C VAL A 129 -9.73 -39.04 15.99
N ILE A 130 -9.62 -38.97 17.31
CA ILE A 130 -9.24 -40.13 18.12
C ILE A 130 -10.42 -41.09 18.04
N HIS A 131 -10.29 -42.12 17.20
CA HIS A 131 -11.12 -43.32 17.26
C HIS A 131 -10.80 -44.03 18.57
N MET A 132 -11.60 -43.79 19.61
CA MET A 132 -11.61 -44.69 20.76
C MET A 132 -12.35 -45.96 20.37
N HIS A 133 -11.63 -47.08 20.46
CA HIS A 133 -12.16 -48.42 20.30
C HIS A 133 -13.20 -48.71 21.38
N GLU A 134 -14.44 -48.97 20.96
CA GLU A 134 -15.40 -49.74 21.75
C GLU A 134 -14.90 -51.19 21.83
N HIS A 135 -14.30 -51.54 22.96
CA HIS A 135 -14.26 -52.91 23.44
C HIS A 135 -15.06 -53.00 24.72
N GLY A 136 -16.17 -53.74 24.63
CA GLY A 136 -17.00 -54.06 25.76
C GLY A 136 -16.26 -54.90 26.78
N SER A 137 -16.75 -54.84 28.01
CA SER A 137 -16.91 -55.99 28.90
C SER A 137 -17.76 -55.54 30.08
N ALA A 138 -18.88 -56.23 30.24
CA ALA A 138 -19.72 -56.17 31.41
C ALA A 138 -18.89 -56.51 32.66
N HIS A 139 -19.02 -55.72 33.73
CA HIS A 139 -18.90 -56.20 35.10
C HIS A 139 -19.82 -55.36 36.00
N SER A 140 -20.94 -55.98 36.35
CA SER A 140 -21.71 -55.69 37.56
C SER A 140 -20.79 -55.77 38.77
N HIS A 141 -20.79 -54.79 39.68
CA HIS A 141 -20.79 -55.03 41.13
C HIS A 141 -21.05 -53.73 41.93
N THR A 142 -22.02 -53.87 42.83
CA THR A 142 -22.15 -53.24 44.16
C THR A 142 -22.44 -51.73 44.27
N HIS A 143 -23.71 -51.47 44.61
CA HIS A 143 -24.24 -50.23 45.15
C HIS A 143 -23.49 -49.82 46.43
N GLN A 144 -22.77 -48.70 46.36
CA GLN A 144 -22.45 -47.91 47.54
C GLN A 144 -23.12 -46.55 47.32
N HIS A 145 -24.21 -46.31 48.06
CA HIS A 145 -24.93 -45.04 48.02
C HIS A 145 -24.02 -43.95 48.58
N PRO A 146 -23.49 -43.01 47.77
CA PRO A 146 -22.92 -41.79 48.33
C PRO A 146 -24.06 -41.01 48.97
N SER A 147 -23.84 -40.52 50.19
CA SER A 147 -24.76 -39.64 50.88
C SER A 147 -25.11 -38.45 49.96
N GLU A 148 -26.36 -37.98 49.98
CA GLU A 148 -26.75 -36.79 49.18
C GLU A 148 -25.90 -35.55 49.51
N GLU A 149 -25.32 -35.50 50.72
CA GLU A 149 -24.45 -34.42 51.16
C GLU A 149 -23.10 -34.39 50.42
N ASP A 150 -22.53 -35.54 50.07
CA ASP A 150 -21.24 -35.61 49.36
C ASP A 150 -21.35 -35.22 47.88
N LYS A 151 -22.47 -35.58 47.23
CA LYS A 151 -22.76 -35.19 45.83
C LYS A 151 -22.99 -33.68 45.70
N LYS A 152 -23.68 -33.07 46.67
CA LYS A 152 -23.95 -31.62 46.69
C LYS A 152 -22.66 -30.83 46.90
N LYS A 153 -21.76 -31.32 47.75
CA LYS A 153 -20.42 -30.75 47.95
C LYS A 153 -19.54 -30.90 46.70
N GLN A 154 -19.48 -32.08 46.08
CA GLN A 154 -18.72 -32.28 44.83
C GLN A 154 -19.23 -31.39 43.68
N GLY A 155 -20.54 -31.28 43.49
CA GLY A 155 -21.12 -30.42 42.45
C GLY A 155 -20.79 -28.94 42.66
N SER A 156 -20.85 -28.44 43.90
CA SER A 156 -20.47 -27.07 44.23
C SER A 156 -18.97 -26.79 44.02
N VAL A 157 -18.10 -27.74 44.35
CA VAL A 157 -16.65 -27.63 44.14
C VAL A 157 -16.32 -27.62 42.65
N LEU A 158 -16.95 -28.50 41.86
CA LEU A 158 -16.74 -28.57 40.42
C LEU A 158 -17.27 -27.32 39.71
N ALA A 159 -18.41 -26.80 40.14
CA ALA A 159 -18.97 -25.53 39.67
C ALA A 159 -18.04 -24.35 40.02
N ALA A 160 -17.49 -24.31 41.23
CA ALA A 160 -16.54 -23.28 41.64
C ALA A 160 -15.23 -23.33 40.83
N ILE A 161 -14.66 -24.51 40.60
CA ILE A 161 -13.46 -24.69 39.76
C ILE A 161 -13.74 -24.23 38.33
N ALA A 162 -14.88 -24.63 37.75
CA ALA A 162 -15.28 -24.19 36.42
C ALA A 162 -15.44 -22.66 36.35
N LEU A 163 -16.02 -22.03 37.38
CA LEU A 163 -16.20 -20.58 37.45
C LEU A 163 -14.85 -19.85 37.56
N ILE A 164 -13.89 -20.39 38.29
CA ILE A 164 -12.53 -19.84 38.37
C ILE A 164 -11.81 -19.93 37.01
N ILE A 165 -11.87 -21.08 36.34
CA ILE A 165 -11.25 -21.26 35.01
C ILE A 165 -11.91 -20.33 33.99
N LEU A 166 -13.24 -20.29 33.95
CA LEU A 166 -13.98 -19.45 33.02
C LEU A 166 -13.76 -17.95 33.32
N GLY A 167 -13.72 -17.57 34.60
CA GLY A 167 -13.48 -16.21 35.05
C GLY A 167 -12.07 -15.72 34.72
N THR A 168 -11.05 -16.55 34.94
CA THR A 168 -9.66 -16.22 34.60
C THR A 168 -9.47 -16.08 33.09
N LEU A 169 -10.05 -16.98 32.29
CA LEU A 169 -10.03 -16.91 30.83
C LEU A 169 -10.78 -15.66 30.32
N ALA A 170 -11.98 -15.39 30.84
CA ALA A 170 -12.76 -14.20 30.48
C ALA A 170 -12.02 -12.90 30.83
N ALA A 171 -11.38 -12.83 32.00
CA ALA A 171 -10.57 -11.69 32.39
C ALA A 171 -9.38 -11.50 31.43
N GLY A 172 -8.64 -12.57 31.11
CA GLY A 172 -7.54 -12.51 30.15
C GLY A 172 -7.98 -12.00 28.77
N LEU A 173 -9.08 -12.53 28.23
CA LEU A 173 -9.65 -12.06 26.97
C LEU A 173 -10.15 -10.61 27.04
N ALA A 174 -10.75 -10.20 28.16
CA ALA A 174 -11.20 -8.83 28.36
C ALA A 174 -10.04 -7.82 28.38
N PHE A 175 -8.89 -8.19 28.96
CA PHE A 175 -7.68 -7.35 28.92
C PHE A 175 -7.13 -7.21 27.49
N ILE A 176 -7.07 -8.31 26.74
CA ILE A 176 -6.63 -8.29 25.33
C ILE A 176 -7.60 -7.44 24.50
N ALA A 177 -8.92 -7.62 24.70
CA ALA A 177 -9.96 -6.84 24.04
C ALA A 177 -9.84 -5.34 24.37
N MET A 178 -9.63 -4.99 25.63
CA MET A 178 -9.43 -3.61 26.06
C MET A 178 -8.20 -2.99 25.40
N TYR A 179 -7.07 -3.70 25.36
CA TYR A 179 -5.86 -3.25 24.68
C TYR A 179 -6.12 -2.99 23.19
N TYR A 180 -6.80 -3.91 22.50
CA TYR A 180 -7.18 -3.74 21.10
C TYR A 180 -8.08 -2.51 20.89
N LEU A 181 -9.12 -2.35 21.71
CA LEU A 181 -10.04 -1.21 21.61
C LEU A 181 -9.34 0.12 21.86
N LEU A 182 -8.44 0.18 22.84
CA LEU A 182 -7.64 1.38 23.11
C LEU A 182 -6.71 1.72 21.94
N ASN A 183 -6.04 0.72 21.36
CA ASN A 183 -5.21 0.92 20.17
C ASN A 183 -6.02 1.41 18.97
N GLN A 184 -7.23 0.88 18.77
CA GLN A 184 -8.13 1.31 17.71
C GLN A 184 -8.63 2.75 17.95
N LEU A 185 -9.01 3.07 19.18
CA LEU A 185 -9.45 4.42 19.57
C LEU A 185 -8.35 5.45 19.30
N LEU A 186 -7.11 5.16 19.72
CA LEU A 186 -5.97 6.05 19.51
C LEU A 186 -5.60 6.19 18.03
N SER A 187 -5.62 5.09 17.27
CA SER A 187 -5.35 5.14 15.83
C SER A 187 -6.42 5.92 15.06
N SER A 188 -7.70 5.76 15.43
CA SER A 188 -8.78 6.60 14.90
C SER A 188 -8.64 8.06 15.31
N GLY A 189 -8.27 8.33 16.57
CA GLY A 189 -8.02 9.68 17.08
C GLY A 189 -6.89 10.39 16.33
N GLU A 190 -5.79 9.70 16.06
CA GLU A 190 -4.70 10.22 15.21
C GLU A 190 -5.23 10.63 13.83
N ARG A 191 -5.99 9.74 13.18
CA ARG A 191 -6.55 10.00 11.85
C ARG A 191 -7.52 11.17 11.81
N PHE A 192 -8.29 11.38 12.88
CA PHE A 192 -9.12 12.58 13.04
C PHE A 192 -8.28 13.85 13.16
N TYR A 193 -7.27 13.83 14.02
CA TYR A 193 -6.44 15.01 14.29
C TYR A 193 -5.67 15.48 13.06
N TYR A 194 -5.17 14.55 12.23
CA TYR A 194 -4.41 14.87 11.01
C TYR A 194 -5.24 14.87 9.73
N HIS A 195 -6.56 14.67 9.80
CA HIS A 195 -7.45 14.52 8.64
C HIS A 195 -7.06 13.41 7.66
N GLU A 196 -6.38 12.37 8.14
CA GLU A 196 -5.91 11.20 7.37
C GLU A 196 -7.00 10.12 7.33
N GLY A 197 -8.09 10.39 6.58
CA GLY A 197 -9.21 9.46 6.47
C GLY A 197 -10.17 9.53 7.67
N TRP A 198 -10.59 10.76 8.04
CA TRP A 198 -11.51 11.03 9.14
C TRP A 198 -12.82 10.23 9.05
N LEU A 199 -13.35 9.98 7.84
CA LEU A 199 -14.56 9.19 7.65
C LEU A 199 -14.31 7.73 8.04
N GLN A 200 -13.15 7.17 7.67
CA GLN A 200 -12.78 5.81 8.04
C GLN A 200 -12.69 5.69 9.57
N ALA A 201 -12.01 6.65 10.21
CA ALA A 201 -11.88 6.71 11.66
C ALA A 201 -13.25 6.85 12.35
N GLY A 202 -14.14 7.71 11.84
CA GLY A 202 -15.48 7.92 12.37
C GLY A 202 -16.35 6.68 12.30
N LEU A 203 -16.31 5.97 11.17
CA LEU A 203 -17.00 4.69 11.02
C LEU A 203 -16.47 3.65 12.00
N SER A 204 -15.15 3.53 12.18
CA SER A 204 -14.58 2.61 13.18
C SER A 204 -15.05 2.91 14.61
N LEU A 205 -15.12 4.20 14.99
CA LEU A 205 -15.65 4.60 16.31
C LEU A 205 -17.15 4.31 16.44
N LEU A 206 -17.92 4.53 15.38
CA LEU A 206 -19.34 4.20 15.34
C LEU A 206 -19.56 2.69 15.50
N TYR A 207 -18.79 1.86 14.77
CA TYR A 207 -18.86 0.41 14.92
C TYR A 207 -18.49 -0.06 16.32
N MET A 208 -17.52 0.60 16.97
CA MET A 208 -17.18 0.35 18.36
C MET A 208 -18.37 0.66 19.28
N ALA A 209 -19.02 1.81 19.13
CA ALA A 209 -20.18 2.20 19.94
C ALA A 209 -21.39 1.26 19.73
N VAL A 210 -21.68 0.90 18.48
CA VAL A 210 -22.77 -0.03 18.13
C VAL A 210 -22.48 -1.42 18.68
N SER A 211 -21.24 -1.92 18.52
CA SER A 211 -20.83 -3.22 19.04
C SER A 211 -20.85 -3.25 20.57
N ALA A 212 -20.46 -2.16 21.24
CA ALA A 212 -20.57 -2.04 22.70
C ALA A 212 -22.02 -2.08 23.17
N THR A 213 -22.90 -1.35 22.49
CA THR A 213 -24.34 -1.35 22.84
C THR A 213 -24.95 -2.74 22.63
N ALA A 214 -24.67 -3.39 21.50
CA ALA A 214 -25.16 -4.73 21.21
C ALA A 214 -24.62 -5.78 22.21
N SER A 215 -23.34 -5.68 22.58
CA SER A 215 -22.69 -6.60 23.52
C SER A 215 -23.16 -6.38 24.95
N ALA A 216 -23.44 -5.13 25.34
CA ALA A 216 -24.02 -4.81 26.64
C ALA A 216 -25.45 -5.36 26.76
N LEU A 217 -26.27 -5.23 25.70
CA LEU A 217 -27.60 -5.86 25.64
C LEU A 217 -27.52 -7.38 25.75
N LEU A 218 -26.59 -8.01 25.03
CA LEU A 218 -26.36 -9.45 25.12
C LEU A 218 -25.89 -9.86 26.53
N GLY A 219 -25.00 -9.08 27.15
CA GLY A 219 -24.59 -9.28 28.54
C GLY A 219 -25.75 -9.18 29.52
N ALA A 220 -26.63 -8.19 29.35
CA ALA A 220 -27.83 -8.02 30.17
C ALA A 220 -28.80 -9.21 30.05
N LEU A 221 -28.97 -9.77 28.85
CA LEU A 221 -29.78 -10.98 28.63
C LEU A 221 -29.19 -12.23 29.29
N LEU A 222 -27.86 -12.28 29.49
CA LEU A 222 -27.16 -13.39 30.12
C LEU A 222 -27.09 -13.29 31.66
N VAL A 223 -27.50 -12.17 32.25
CA VAL A 223 -27.50 -11.95 33.72
C VAL A 223 -28.19 -13.10 34.49
N PRO A 224 -29.37 -13.61 34.11
CA PRO A 224 -30.02 -14.70 34.84
C PRO A 224 -29.19 -15.99 34.83
N ALA A 225 -28.59 -16.33 33.69
CA ALA A 225 -27.75 -17.51 33.54
C ALA A 225 -26.45 -17.39 34.36
N LEU A 226 -25.81 -16.21 34.32
CA LEU A 226 -24.63 -15.91 35.14
C LEU A 226 -24.94 -15.98 36.64
N THR A 227 -26.09 -15.41 37.05
CA THR A 227 -26.51 -15.44 38.46
C THR A 227 -26.74 -16.86 38.95
N SER A 228 -27.43 -17.69 38.14
CA SER A 228 -27.63 -19.11 38.45
C SER A 228 -26.32 -19.88 38.60
N LEU A 229 -25.34 -19.62 37.72
CA LEU A 229 -24.02 -20.22 37.79
C LEU A 229 -23.26 -19.82 39.06
N VAL A 230 -23.28 -18.54 39.42
CA VAL A 230 -22.58 -18.04 40.61
C VAL A 230 -23.22 -18.54 41.91
N VAL A 231 -24.55 -18.61 41.95
CA VAL A 231 -25.29 -19.16 43.10
C VAL A 231 -25.03 -20.66 43.24
N SER A 232 -25.01 -21.42 42.14
CA SER A 232 -24.72 -22.86 42.18
C SER A 232 -23.27 -23.20 42.58
N ALA A 233 -22.33 -22.26 42.37
CA ALA A 233 -20.98 -22.34 42.90
C ALA A 233 -20.86 -22.00 44.41
N GLY A 234 -21.97 -21.65 45.08
CA GLY A 234 -22.00 -21.38 46.52
C GLY A 234 -21.39 -20.03 46.92
N ILE A 235 -21.29 -19.08 46.00
CA ILE A 235 -20.66 -17.78 46.26
C ILE A 235 -21.69 -16.85 46.92
N GLY A 236 -21.38 -16.40 48.14
CA GLY A 236 -22.30 -15.60 48.96
C GLY A 236 -22.64 -14.20 48.43
N ASN A 237 -21.82 -13.64 47.53
CA ASN A 237 -22.08 -12.37 46.87
C ASN A 237 -22.03 -12.50 45.34
N PRO A 238 -23.16 -12.83 44.68
CA PRO A 238 -23.20 -13.05 43.24
C PRO A 238 -23.15 -11.76 42.42
N VAL A 239 -23.55 -10.62 43.00
CA VAL A 239 -23.73 -9.34 42.29
C VAL A 239 -22.42 -8.88 41.65
N PHE A 240 -21.32 -8.95 42.38
CA PHE A 240 -20.01 -8.52 41.89
C PHE A 240 -19.52 -9.36 40.70
N LEU A 241 -19.65 -10.69 40.79
CA LEU A 241 -19.20 -11.59 39.73
C LEU A 241 -20.05 -11.49 38.47
N VAL A 242 -21.37 -11.33 38.63
CA VAL A 242 -22.28 -11.11 37.50
C VAL A 242 -21.96 -9.78 36.82
N ALA A 243 -21.74 -8.70 37.58
CA ALA A 243 -21.36 -7.40 37.03
C ALA A 243 -20.04 -7.47 36.24
N LEU A 244 -19.01 -8.11 36.80
CA LEU A 244 -17.74 -8.34 36.10
C LEU A 244 -17.92 -9.19 34.83
N GLY A 245 -18.76 -10.22 34.89
CA GLY A 245 -19.09 -11.05 33.73
C GLY A 245 -19.72 -10.23 32.60
N VAL A 246 -20.69 -9.37 32.93
CA VAL A 246 -21.33 -8.47 31.94
C VAL A 246 -20.32 -7.52 31.33
N ILE A 247 -19.43 -6.92 32.13
CA ILE A 247 -18.37 -6.04 31.63
C ILE A 247 -17.42 -6.79 30.70
N ALA A 248 -16.97 -7.99 31.08
CA ALA A 248 -16.07 -8.81 30.26
C ALA A 248 -16.72 -9.19 28.93
N ILE A 249 -17.98 -9.66 28.95
CA ILE A 249 -18.75 -9.98 27.73
C ILE A 249 -18.89 -8.74 26.84
N THR A 250 -19.16 -7.57 27.44
CA THR A 250 -19.28 -6.31 26.70
C THR A 250 -17.97 -5.96 26.01
N LEU A 251 -16.83 -6.00 26.72
CA LEU A 251 -15.51 -5.69 26.14
C LEU A 251 -15.14 -6.66 25.00
N ILE A 252 -15.29 -7.95 25.25
CA ILE A 252 -14.97 -9.00 24.27
C ILE A 252 -15.85 -8.86 23.04
N GLY A 253 -17.17 -8.72 23.23
CA GLY A 253 -18.12 -8.54 22.13
C GLY A 253 -17.88 -7.24 21.35
N THR A 254 -17.52 -6.15 22.03
CA THR A 254 -17.15 -4.88 21.39
C THR A 254 -15.91 -5.05 20.51
N ALA A 255 -14.86 -5.68 21.04
CA ALA A 255 -13.63 -5.91 20.29
C ALA A 255 -13.88 -6.80 19.06
N PHE A 256 -14.64 -7.87 19.23
CA PHE A 256 -14.98 -8.79 18.14
C PHE A 256 -15.84 -8.11 17.06
N GLY A 257 -16.89 -7.37 17.44
CA GLY A 257 -17.72 -6.63 16.50
C GLY A 257 -16.93 -5.56 15.74
N THR A 258 -16.03 -4.85 16.45
CA THR A 258 -15.15 -3.85 15.84
C THR A 258 -14.13 -4.48 14.88
N LEU A 259 -13.57 -5.65 15.22
CA LEU A 259 -12.67 -6.40 14.34
C LEU A 259 -13.33 -6.75 13.01
N ILE A 260 -14.54 -7.34 13.05
CA ILE A 260 -15.29 -7.72 11.85
C ILE A 260 -15.60 -6.49 11.01
N ALA A 261 -16.13 -5.44 11.63
CA ALA A 261 -16.51 -4.23 10.92
C ALA A 261 -15.30 -3.56 10.25
N ASN A 262 -14.16 -3.50 10.94
CA ASN A 262 -12.91 -2.98 10.39
C ASN A 262 -12.39 -3.84 9.23
N ALA A 263 -12.48 -5.16 9.31
CA ALA A 263 -12.06 -6.05 8.22
C ALA A 263 -12.90 -5.83 6.96
N ILE A 264 -14.23 -5.72 7.11
CA ILE A 264 -15.15 -5.41 6.01
C ILE A 264 -14.82 -4.03 5.41
N GLN A 265 -14.66 -3.03 6.27
CA GLN A 265 -14.34 -1.67 5.85
C GLN A 265 -13.01 -1.62 5.08
N GLN A 266 -11.98 -2.29 5.58
CA GLN A 266 -10.68 -2.39 4.91
C GLN A 266 -10.80 -3.04 3.54
N ALA A 267 -11.54 -4.15 3.42
CA ALA A 267 -11.75 -4.81 2.13
C ALA A 267 -12.46 -3.90 1.11
N ILE A 268 -13.43 -3.09 1.55
CA ILE A 268 -14.12 -2.11 0.70
C ILE A 268 -13.17 -0.99 0.28
N ILE A 269 -12.38 -0.47 1.22
CA ILE A 269 -11.44 0.63 0.96
C ILE A 269 -10.33 0.17 0.01
N GLU A 270 -9.76 -1.00 0.23
CA GLU A 270 -8.73 -1.60 -0.61
C GLU A 270 -9.23 -1.80 -2.04
N LYS A 271 -10.44 -2.34 -2.20
CA LYS A 271 -11.04 -2.55 -3.53
C LYS A 271 -11.36 -1.23 -4.24
N SER A 272 -11.85 -0.23 -3.51
CA SER A 272 -12.19 1.09 -4.09
C SER A 272 -10.97 1.95 -4.40
N ASN A 273 -9.84 1.71 -3.71
CA ASN A 273 -8.61 2.48 -3.85
C ASN A 273 -7.43 1.63 -4.33
N ALA A 274 -7.66 0.69 -5.25
CA ALA A 274 -6.63 -0.18 -5.81
C ALA A 274 -5.48 0.58 -6.52
N ASN A 275 -5.69 1.86 -6.85
CA ASN A 275 -4.74 2.75 -7.51
C ASN A 275 -4.03 3.73 -6.55
N ALA A 276 -4.30 3.66 -5.25
CA ALA A 276 -3.59 4.45 -4.25
C ALA A 276 -2.19 3.88 -3.98
N LEU A 277 -1.32 4.70 -3.40
CA LEU A 277 0.03 4.28 -2.98
C LEU A 277 -0.03 3.13 -1.97
N GLU A 278 -0.95 3.24 -1.01
CA GLU A 278 -1.29 2.18 -0.07
C GLU A 278 -2.79 1.89 -0.15
N PRO A 279 -3.23 0.77 -0.73
CA PRO A 279 -4.64 0.42 -0.80
C PRO A 279 -5.33 0.32 0.57
N LYS A 280 -4.60 -0.09 1.61
CA LYS A 280 -5.10 -0.21 2.99
C LYS A 280 -5.13 1.12 3.77
N ASP A 281 -4.41 2.14 3.31
CA ASP A 281 -4.39 3.48 3.90
C ASP A 281 -4.30 4.58 2.81
N PRO A 282 -5.32 4.69 1.94
CA PRO A 282 -5.21 5.46 0.71
C PRO A 282 -5.16 6.97 0.95
N TYR A 283 -5.53 7.46 2.15
CA TYR A 283 -5.60 8.88 2.46
C TYR A 283 -4.36 9.42 3.15
N ARG A 284 -3.42 8.57 3.57
CA ARG A 284 -2.25 9.00 4.34
C ARG A 284 -1.12 9.51 3.45
N PHE A 285 -0.86 8.80 2.37
CA PHE A 285 0.21 9.10 1.41
C PHE A 285 -0.28 9.55 0.04
N ASN A 286 -1.56 9.91 -0.06
CA ASN A 286 -2.13 10.40 -1.30
C ASN A 286 -2.57 11.86 -1.13
N LEU A 287 -2.42 12.64 -2.20
CA LEU A 287 -2.95 14.00 -2.28
C LEU A 287 -4.36 13.94 -2.86
N THR A 288 -5.31 14.53 -2.16
CA THR A 288 -6.64 14.80 -2.69
C THR A 288 -6.59 15.91 -3.73
N GLU A 289 -7.57 15.97 -4.63
CA GLU A 289 -7.65 17.03 -5.66
C GLU A 289 -7.63 18.43 -5.03
N ARG A 290 -8.28 18.61 -3.87
CA ARG A 290 -8.29 19.86 -3.13
C ARG A 290 -6.91 20.24 -2.59
N GLU A 291 -6.15 19.26 -2.11
CA GLU A 291 -4.77 19.49 -1.67
C GLU A 291 -3.87 19.82 -2.85
N CYS A 292 -4.03 19.15 -3.99
CA CYS A 292 -3.30 19.49 -5.22
C CYS A 292 -3.55 20.93 -5.64
N LEU A 293 -4.82 21.38 -5.67
CA LEU A 293 -5.16 22.77 -6.01
C LEU A 293 -4.56 23.77 -5.02
N LYS A 294 -4.63 23.48 -3.72
CA LYS A 294 -4.06 24.35 -2.68
C LYS A 294 -2.53 24.45 -2.79
N LEU A 295 -1.85 23.34 -3.06
CA LEU A 295 -0.40 23.33 -3.29
C LEU A 295 -0.05 24.14 -4.54
N ASP A 296 -0.87 24.00 -5.58
CA ASP A 296 -0.71 24.73 -6.83
C ASP A 296 -0.83 26.26 -6.62
N GLU A 297 -1.80 26.70 -5.82
CA GLU A 297 -1.99 28.10 -5.39
C GLU A 297 -0.82 28.62 -4.54
N MET A 298 -0.18 27.75 -3.76
CA MET A 298 1.00 28.08 -2.94
C MET A 298 2.32 28.09 -3.73
N GLY A 299 2.28 27.81 -5.04
CA GLY A 299 3.48 27.76 -5.87
C GLY A 299 4.31 26.48 -5.69
N VAL A 300 3.70 25.40 -5.17
CA VAL A 300 4.32 24.10 -4.97
C VAL A 300 3.80 23.14 -6.05
N ASP A 301 4.69 22.39 -6.72
CA ASP A 301 4.29 21.42 -7.76
C ASP A 301 3.75 20.13 -7.09
N PRO A 302 2.46 19.79 -7.28
CA PRO A 302 1.87 18.60 -6.68
C PRO A 302 2.54 17.30 -7.12
N LEU A 303 3.12 17.24 -8.33
CA LEU A 303 3.80 16.05 -8.84
C LEU A 303 5.14 15.82 -8.13
N LYS A 304 5.90 16.90 -7.87
CA LYS A 304 7.13 16.83 -7.06
C LYS A 304 6.83 16.37 -5.64
N VAL A 305 5.75 16.90 -5.05
CA VAL A 305 5.27 16.47 -3.72
C VAL A 305 4.88 14.99 -3.71
N LYS A 306 4.17 14.49 -4.74
CA LYS A 306 3.85 13.05 -4.86
C LYS A 306 5.11 12.19 -4.89
N CYS A 307 6.12 12.57 -5.68
CA CYS A 307 7.39 11.83 -5.75
C CYS A 307 8.12 11.84 -4.40
N ALA A 308 8.17 12.99 -3.72
CA ALA A 308 8.75 13.10 -2.38
C ALA A 308 8.01 12.23 -1.35
N ILE A 309 6.67 12.17 -1.40
CA ILE A 309 5.87 11.30 -0.53
C ILE A 309 6.15 9.82 -0.81
N VAL A 310 6.32 9.41 -2.08
CA VAL A 310 6.73 8.05 -2.42
C VAL A 310 8.12 7.73 -1.85
N ALA A 311 9.08 8.64 -2.00
CA ALA A 311 10.42 8.48 -1.46
C ALA A 311 10.41 8.29 0.07
N LEU A 312 9.66 9.15 0.78
CA LEU A 312 9.43 9.05 2.23
C LEU A 312 8.74 7.73 2.60
N ARG A 313 7.78 7.27 1.78
CA ARG A 313 7.11 6.00 2.01
C ARG A 313 8.08 4.83 1.88
N MET A 314 9.02 4.86 0.93
CA MET A 314 10.02 3.80 0.80
C MET A 314 10.90 3.67 2.04
N GLN A 315 11.20 4.77 2.75
CA GLN A 315 11.95 4.72 4.02
C GLN A 315 11.22 3.95 5.14
N LEU A 316 9.88 3.87 5.10
CA LEU A 316 9.09 3.15 6.09
C LEU A 316 9.10 1.62 5.88
N GLY A 317 9.55 1.13 4.71
CA GLY A 317 9.61 -0.29 4.37
C GLY A 317 8.25 -0.93 4.03
N GLU A 318 8.23 -2.21 3.66
CA GLU A 318 7.04 -2.87 3.10
C GLU A 318 5.89 -3.07 4.10
N GLY A 319 6.16 -2.99 5.41
CA GLY A 319 5.19 -3.31 6.47
C GLY A 319 4.04 -2.31 6.68
N GLY A 320 4.00 -1.21 5.92
CA GLY A 320 3.00 -0.15 6.11
C GLY A 320 3.24 0.66 7.38
N VAL A 321 2.31 1.58 7.69
CA VAL A 321 2.41 2.36 8.93
C VAL A 321 1.86 1.54 10.10
N PRO A 322 2.68 1.24 11.13
CA PRO A 322 2.19 0.52 12.30
C PRO A 322 1.14 1.33 13.07
N SER A 323 0.30 0.63 13.83
CA SER A 323 -0.72 1.26 14.68
C SER A 323 -0.09 2.20 15.70
N TYR A 324 -0.87 3.15 16.21
CA TYR A 324 -0.35 4.19 17.10
C TYR A 324 0.36 3.62 18.33
N MET A 325 -0.25 2.64 19.02
CA MET A 325 0.37 2.00 20.20
C MET A 325 1.62 1.22 19.82
N ASN A 326 1.58 0.44 18.74
CA ASN A 326 2.75 -0.31 18.28
C ASN A 326 3.91 0.62 17.93
N ARG A 327 3.61 1.81 17.40
CA ARG A 327 4.61 2.85 17.12
C ARG A 327 5.15 3.50 18.39
N LEU A 328 4.32 3.70 19.43
CA LEU A 328 4.78 4.24 20.71
C LEU A 328 5.79 3.35 21.43
N PHE A 329 5.65 2.03 21.27
CA PHE A 329 6.54 1.03 21.89
C PHE A 329 7.62 0.49 20.95
N SER A 330 7.71 0.98 19.71
CA SER A 330 8.74 0.54 18.76
C SER A 330 10.02 1.35 18.92
N GLU A 331 11.17 0.68 18.79
CA GLU A 331 12.48 1.34 18.72
C GLU A 331 12.60 2.32 17.54
N LYS A 332 11.83 2.09 16.47
CA LYS A 332 11.79 2.96 15.27
C LYS A 332 10.79 4.11 15.38
N LYS A 333 10.24 4.37 16.57
CA LYS A 333 9.22 5.41 16.83
C LYS A 333 9.57 6.76 16.22
N GLU A 334 10.80 7.22 16.47
CA GLU A 334 11.24 8.56 16.10
C GLU A 334 11.27 8.72 14.58
N ILE A 335 11.90 7.76 13.89
CA ILE A 335 11.99 7.71 12.42
C ILE A 335 10.59 7.69 11.79
N ILE A 336 9.69 6.82 12.27
CA ILE A 336 8.35 6.71 11.69
C ILE A 336 7.54 7.99 11.91
N ASN A 337 7.59 8.58 13.10
CA ASN A 337 6.89 9.83 13.39
C ASN A 337 7.46 11.00 12.57
N GLU A 338 8.78 11.08 12.43
CA GLU A 338 9.45 12.11 11.64
C GLU A 338 9.04 12.03 10.17
N VAL A 339 9.04 10.82 9.58
CA VAL A 339 8.60 10.62 8.20
C VAL A 339 7.13 11.01 8.02
N LEU A 340 6.25 10.58 8.92
CA LEU A 340 4.83 10.96 8.87
C LEU A 340 4.63 12.47 9.01
N GLU A 341 5.40 13.12 9.88
CA GLU A 341 5.35 14.57 10.05
C GLU A 341 5.84 15.30 8.79
N LYS A 342 6.92 14.83 8.15
CA LYS A 342 7.39 15.33 6.86
C LYS A 342 6.31 15.21 5.78
N VAL A 343 5.65 14.05 5.67
CA VAL A 343 4.51 13.85 4.75
C VAL A 343 3.39 14.84 5.04
N ARG A 344 3.00 15.03 6.31
CA ARG A 344 1.95 15.97 6.70
C ARG A 344 2.30 17.41 6.35
N LYS A 345 3.54 17.84 6.64
CA LYS A 345 4.03 19.19 6.32
C LYS A 345 4.08 19.43 4.80
N LEU A 346 4.52 18.44 4.02
CA LEU A 346 4.48 18.47 2.56
C LEU A 346 3.06 18.64 2.03
N ARG A 347 2.10 17.84 2.53
CA ARG A 347 0.69 17.93 2.12
C ARG A 347 0.04 19.28 2.43
N ARG A 348 0.45 19.92 3.52
CA ARG A 348 -0.04 21.25 3.91
C ARG A 348 0.62 22.40 3.13
N GLY A 349 1.69 22.12 2.38
CA GLY A 349 2.51 23.13 1.71
C GLY A 349 3.45 23.90 2.65
N GLU A 350 3.63 23.43 3.89
CA GLU A 350 4.51 24.07 4.89
C GLU A 350 5.99 23.78 4.62
N LEU A 351 6.27 22.66 3.95
CA LEU A 351 7.61 22.22 3.62
C LEU A 351 7.76 22.16 2.11
N THR A 352 8.70 22.94 1.59
CA THR A 352 9.00 22.99 0.15
C THR A 352 10.21 22.16 -0.23
N GLU A 353 11.09 21.83 0.70
CA GLU A 353 12.30 21.05 0.46
C GLU A 353 12.39 19.87 1.43
N VAL A 354 12.69 18.67 0.91
CA VAL A 354 12.79 17.44 1.73
C VAL A 354 13.98 16.59 1.33
N ILE A 355 14.79 16.22 2.32
CA ILE A 355 15.89 15.28 2.16
C ILE A 355 15.44 13.88 2.57
N VAL A 356 15.63 12.92 1.68
CA VAL A 356 15.26 11.51 1.82
C VAL A 356 16.48 10.65 1.48
N GLY A 357 17.27 10.28 2.49
CA GLY A 357 18.51 9.54 2.28
C GLY A 357 19.54 10.41 1.59
N ASP A 358 19.92 10.04 0.38
CA ASP A 358 20.86 10.75 -0.50
C ASP A 358 20.17 11.63 -1.57
N MET A 359 18.83 11.71 -1.54
CA MET A 359 18.04 12.53 -2.46
C MET A 359 17.48 13.78 -1.77
N SER A 360 17.43 14.90 -2.50
CA SER A 360 16.90 16.19 -2.03
C SER A 360 15.82 16.70 -2.99
N PHE A 361 14.58 16.70 -2.55
CA PHE A 361 13.43 17.18 -3.32
C PHE A 361 13.20 18.66 -3.08
N ASP A 362 13.31 19.51 -4.10
CA ASP A 362 12.73 20.86 -4.11
C ASP A 362 11.35 20.81 -4.80
N CYS A 363 10.29 20.95 -4.01
CA CYS A 363 8.90 20.89 -4.47
C CYS A 363 8.37 22.23 -4.99
N ARG A 364 9.16 23.31 -5.05
CA ARG A 364 8.72 24.57 -5.64
C ARG A 364 8.42 24.36 -7.13
N LYS A 365 7.42 25.09 -7.64
CA LYS A 365 7.19 25.17 -9.07
C LYS A 365 8.42 25.78 -9.72
N ASP A 366 8.88 25.15 -10.79
CA ASP A 366 9.90 25.74 -11.63
C ASP A 366 9.34 27.05 -12.18
N LEU A 367 10.09 28.14 -12.00
CA LEU A 367 9.77 29.38 -12.69
C LEU A 367 9.70 29.03 -14.18
N PRO A 368 8.69 29.52 -14.94
CA PRO A 368 8.66 29.31 -16.37
C PRO A 368 10.00 29.80 -16.91
N MET A 369 10.83 28.85 -17.33
CA MET A 369 12.09 29.17 -17.96
C MET A 369 11.70 30.08 -19.13
N PHE A 370 12.24 31.30 -19.15
CA PHE A 370 12.01 32.22 -20.25
C PHE A 370 12.56 31.52 -21.49
N VAL A 371 11.71 30.80 -22.22
CA VAL A 371 12.04 30.26 -23.54
C VAL A 371 12.28 31.52 -24.36
N PRO A 372 13.52 31.83 -24.77
CA PRO A 372 13.73 32.92 -25.70
C PRO A 372 12.86 32.56 -26.88
N THR A 373 11.84 33.35 -27.17
CA THR A 373 11.05 33.22 -28.38
C THR A 373 12.07 33.11 -29.49
N ALA A 374 12.13 31.93 -30.14
CA ALA A 374 13.03 31.74 -31.26
C ALA A 374 12.82 32.96 -32.18
N PRO A 375 13.89 33.65 -32.60
CA PRO A 375 13.74 34.80 -33.48
C PRO A 375 12.82 34.37 -34.62
N PRO A 376 11.82 35.19 -34.99
CA PRO A 376 10.84 34.82 -35.99
C PRO A 376 11.60 34.24 -37.17
N PHE A 377 11.27 32.99 -37.52
CA PHE A 377 11.87 32.29 -38.64
C PHE A 377 11.75 33.23 -39.84
N ASN A 378 12.86 33.85 -40.24
CA ASN A 378 12.87 34.74 -41.37
C ASN A 378 13.01 33.83 -42.60
N PRO A 379 11.94 33.60 -43.39
CA PRO A 379 12.00 32.71 -44.54
C PRO A 379 12.93 33.24 -45.65
N GLU A 380 13.49 34.44 -45.48
CA GLU A 380 14.31 35.12 -46.48
C GLU A 380 15.80 34.73 -46.47
N TYR A 381 16.24 33.91 -45.51
CA TYR A 381 17.61 33.37 -45.51
C TYR A 381 17.62 31.90 -45.94
N VAL A 382 17.29 31.67 -47.22
CA VAL A 382 17.67 30.43 -47.90
C VAL A 382 19.12 30.61 -48.34
N PRO A 383 20.11 29.93 -47.74
CA PRO A 383 21.44 29.90 -48.31
C PRO A 383 21.34 29.30 -49.71
N GLN A 384 21.57 30.12 -50.73
CA GLN A 384 21.77 29.64 -52.09
C GLN A 384 23.02 28.76 -52.09
N TYR A 385 22.80 27.45 -51.98
CA TYR A 385 23.82 26.47 -52.37
C TYR A 385 24.00 26.63 -53.88
N SER A 386 25.05 27.35 -54.26
CA SER A 386 25.49 27.41 -55.64
C SER A 386 25.92 26.01 -56.07
N ASP A 387 25.12 25.41 -56.94
CA ASP A 387 25.43 24.24 -57.75
C ASP A 387 26.77 24.41 -58.46
N GLN A 388 27.82 23.70 -58.02
CA GLN A 388 28.93 23.26 -58.87
C GLN A 388 29.51 21.95 -58.34
N LEU A 389 28.77 20.84 -58.47
CA LEU A 389 29.36 19.51 -58.51
C LEU A 389 29.47 19.08 -59.97
N ASN A 390 30.66 19.32 -60.52
CA ASN A 390 31.09 18.92 -61.85
C ASN A 390 31.31 17.40 -61.85
N TYR A 391 30.32 16.61 -62.26
CA TYR A 391 30.49 15.17 -62.49
C TYR A 391 30.97 14.92 -63.93
N PRO A 392 32.10 14.22 -64.15
CA PRO A 392 32.48 13.79 -65.48
C PRO A 392 31.48 12.77 -66.00
N GLN A 393 30.89 13.05 -67.16
CA GLN A 393 30.23 12.03 -67.97
C GLN A 393 31.30 11.12 -68.55
N ASP A 394 31.32 9.86 -68.14
CA ASP A 394 31.74 8.77 -69.00
C ASP A 394 30.82 7.56 -68.80
N ASN A 395 30.51 6.96 -69.93
CA ASN A 395 29.31 6.17 -70.23
C ASN A 395 29.60 4.64 -70.11
N PRO A 396 28.75 3.74 -70.61
CA PRO A 396 27.86 2.87 -69.85
C PRO A 396 28.29 1.40 -69.86
N SER A 397 27.84 0.63 -68.87
CA SER A 397 27.33 -0.76 -69.01
C SER A 397 27.42 -1.51 -67.67
N MET A 398 26.29 -1.68 -66.99
CA MET A 398 26.10 -2.85 -66.14
C MET A 398 24.61 -3.18 -66.03
N SER A 399 24.24 -4.11 -66.89
CA SER A 399 23.27 -5.19 -66.71
C SER A 399 22.46 -5.20 -65.40
N PHE A 400 21.16 -5.05 -65.58
CA PHE A 400 20.09 -5.44 -64.67
C PHE A 400 20.39 -6.75 -63.92
N MET A 401 20.30 -6.71 -62.58
CA MET A 401 20.01 -7.88 -61.76
C MET A 401 18.58 -7.79 -61.21
N PRO A 402 17.80 -8.88 -61.22
CA PRO A 402 16.42 -8.88 -60.77
C PRO A 402 16.32 -8.92 -59.24
N GLN A 403 15.31 -8.24 -58.72
CA GLN A 403 14.91 -8.27 -57.32
C GLN A 403 14.49 -9.68 -56.90
N THR A 404 15.16 -10.23 -55.89
CA THR A 404 14.73 -11.42 -55.17
C THR A 404 13.62 -11.05 -54.18
N GLN A 405 12.40 -11.52 -54.47
CA GLN A 405 11.29 -11.52 -53.52
C GLN A 405 11.57 -12.56 -52.43
N PHE A 406 11.65 -12.12 -51.18
CA PHE A 406 11.60 -12.99 -50.01
C PHE A 406 10.14 -13.22 -49.62
N SER A 407 9.63 -14.42 -49.87
CA SER A 407 8.38 -14.93 -49.32
C SER A 407 8.65 -15.66 -48.01
N PHE A 408 8.08 -15.16 -46.91
CA PHE A 408 8.05 -15.88 -45.63
C PHE A 408 6.87 -16.86 -45.64
N ASN A 409 7.19 -18.14 -45.54
CA ASN A 409 6.22 -19.23 -45.44
C ASN A 409 6.04 -19.56 -43.95
N MET A 410 4.86 -19.27 -43.39
CA MET A 410 4.47 -19.78 -42.07
C MET A 410 3.76 -21.12 -42.27
N ASN A 411 4.39 -22.20 -41.78
CA ASN A 411 3.69 -23.46 -41.55
C ASN A 411 3.15 -23.49 -40.12
N TYR A 412 1.92 -23.96 -40.02
CA TYR A 412 1.10 -24.19 -38.83
C TYR A 412 1.76 -25.07 -37.77
#